data_AF-A0A6J4LPI6-F1
#
_entry.id   AF-A0A6J4LPI6-F1
#
_cell.length_a   1.000
_cell.length_b   1.000
_cell.length_c   1.000
_cell.angle_alpha   90.00
_cell.angle_beta   90.00
_cell.angle_gamma   90.00
#
_symmetry.space_group_name_H-M   'P 1'
#
loop_
_entity.id
_entity.type
_entity.pdbx_description
1 polymer ?
#
loop_
_entity_poly.entity_id
_entity_poly.type
_entity_poly.pdbx_seq_one_letter_code
_entity_poly.pdbx_strand_id
1 'polypeptide(L)'
;MPYRHATISLFPAFYRQRADEIISKCEEDLMGWLADVALSMSFMGITSIIGLFALQVPLPFVNGLLAFILALIPYMGAILSVIPPLLLALLDSPSKAGAVLLLYFLIQQIEGNLVTPIIMEKQVSLLPAYTLALLTA
;
A
#
# COMPACT_ATOMS: atom_id res chain seq x y z
N MET A 1 -22.07 5.83 18.43
CA MET A 1 -21.64 4.45 18.78
C MET A 1 -21.59 4.31 20.30
N PRO A 2 -22.31 3.37 20.93
CA PRO A 2 -22.33 3.21 22.41
C PRO A 2 -20.95 2.98 23.03
N TYR A 3 -19.99 2.43 22.27
CA TYR A 3 -18.60 2.23 22.70
C TYR A 3 -17.84 3.54 22.94
N ARG A 4 -18.11 4.60 22.16
CA ARG A 4 -17.39 5.89 22.23
C ARG A 4 -17.55 6.56 23.60
N HIS A 5 -18.76 6.51 24.17
CA HIS A 5 -19.03 7.07 25.50
C HIS A 5 -18.37 6.28 26.64
N ALA A 6 -18.17 4.97 26.47
CA ALA A 6 -17.45 4.15 27.44
C ALA A 6 -15.93 4.44 27.43
N THR A 7 -15.34 4.62 26.25
CA THR A 7 -13.91 4.99 26.14
C THR A 7 -13.63 6.39 26.68
N ILE A 8 -14.55 7.33 26.45
CA ILE A 8 -14.43 8.72 26.94
C ILE A 8 -14.68 8.82 28.44
N SER A 9 -15.48 7.92 29.03
CA SER A 9 -15.77 7.96 30.47
C SER A 9 -14.55 7.62 31.33
N LEU A 10 -13.57 6.90 30.78
CA LEU A 10 -12.27 6.61 31.37
C LEU A 10 -11.37 7.86 31.50
N PHE A 11 -11.68 8.94 30.77
CA PHE A 11 -10.94 10.20 30.86
C PHE A 11 -11.60 11.19 31.85
N PRO A 12 -10.80 11.96 32.62
CA PRO A 12 -11.31 12.99 33.52
C PRO A 12 -12.20 13.99 32.80
N ALA A 13 -13.25 14.49 33.45
CA ALA A 13 -14.26 15.37 32.85
C ALA A 13 -13.67 16.57 32.06
N PHE A 14 -12.54 17.10 32.54
CA PHE A 14 -11.82 18.22 31.91
C PHE A 14 -11.17 17.89 30.56
N TYR A 15 -10.80 16.62 30.31
CA TYR A 15 -10.15 16.18 29.07
C TYR A 15 -11.09 15.51 28.07
N ARG A 16 -12.35 15.26 28.44
CA ARG A 16 -13.30 14.50 27.60
C ARG A 16 -13.50 15.09 26.22
N GLN A 17 -13.62 16.40 26.11
CA GLN A 17 -13.76 17.08 24.82
C GLN A 17 -12.51 16.87 23.93
N ARG A 18 -11.32 16.97 24.53
CA ARG A 18 -10.06 16.79 23.79
C ARG A 18 -9.81 15.33 23.41
N ALA A 19 -10.19 14.37 24.27
CA ALA A 19 -10.13 12.96 23.96
C ALA A 19 -11.09 12.60 22.81
N ASP A 20 -12.30 13.17 22.81
CA ASP A 20 -13.29 12.99 21.74
C ASP A 20 -12.76 13.47 20.38
N GLU A 21 -12.15 14.66 20.35
CA GLU A 21 -11.52 15.22 19.15
C GLU A 21 -10.38 14.36 18.62
N ILE A 22 -9.50 13.84 19.50
CA ILE A 22 -8.39 12.97 19.09
C ILE A 22 -8.91 11.65 18.52
N ILE A 23 -9.89 11.02 19.18
CA ILE A 23 -10.47 9.76 18.72
C ILE A 23 -11.13 9.95 17.34
N SER A 24 -11.87 11.03 17.15
CA SER A 24 -12.48 11.35 15.85
C SER A 24 -11.44 11.55 14.75
N LYS A 25 -10.32 12.23 15.03
CA LYS A 25 -9.22 12.34 14.07
C LYS A 25 -8.57 11.00 13.76
N CYS A 26 -8.31 10.17 14.77
CA CYS A 26 -7.77 8.83 14.54
C CYS A 26 -8.71 7.95 13.71
N GLU A 27 -10.03 8.11 13.85
CA GLU A 27 -11.02 7.40 13.04
C GLU A 27 -10.97 7.85 11.57
N GLU A 28 -10.92 9.16 11.32
CA GLU A 28 -10.76 9.72 9.98
C GLU A 28 -9.44 9.28 9.33
N ASP A 29 -8.32 9.37 10.06
CA ASP A 29 -7.00 8.97 9.59
C ASP A 29 -6.93 7.46 9.31
N LEU A 30 -7.53 6.63 10.18
CA LEU A 30 -7.58 5.18 9.99
C LEU A 30 -8.40 4.79 8.76
N MET A 31 -9.54 5.47 8.54
CA MET A 31 -10.37 5.24 7.35
C MET A 31 -9.66 5.66 6.07
N GLY A 32 -8.93 6.79 6.09
CA GLY A 32 -8.06 7.21 4.99
C GLY A 32 -6.98 6.18 4.70
N TRP A 33 -6.24 5.76 5.73
CA TRP A 33 -5.19 4.75 5.60
C TRP A 33 -5.71 3.41 5.06
N LEU A 34 -6.89 2.95 5.49
CA LEU A 34 -7.50 1.73 4.96
C LEU A 34 -7.83 1.83 3.46
N ALA A 35 -8.28 3.00 3.01
CA ALA A 35 -8.54 3.24 1.59
C ALA A 35 -7.24 3.22 0.77
N ASP A 36 -6.18 3.81 1.31
CA ASP A 36 -4.85 3.83 0.71
C ASP A 36 -4.28 2.42 0.55
N VAL A 37 -4.38 1.61 1.61
CA VAL A 37 -3.97 0.20 1.61
C VAL A 37 -4.77 -0.60 0.60
N ALA A 38 -6.10 -0.45 0.57
CA ALA A 38 -6.95 -1.17 -0.38
C ALA A 38 -6.59 -0.85 -1.84
N LEU A 39 -6.28 0.41 -2.14
CA LEU A 39 -5.89 0.85 -3.48
C LEU A 39 -4.51 0.31 -3.87
N SER A 40 -3.51 0.39 -2.97
CA SER A 40 -2.16 -0.15 -3.22
C SER A 40 -2.20 -1.68 -3.41
N MET A 41 -2.92 -2.40 -2.56
CA MET A 41 -3.11 -3.86 -2.69
C MET A 41 -3.74 -4.24 -4.04
N SER A 42 -4.78 -3.52 -4.44
CA SER A 42 -5.47 -3.74 -5.73
C SER A 42 -4.53 -3.49 -6.91
N PHE A 43 -3.79 -2.38 -6.88
CA PHE A 43 -2.80 -2.05 -7.90
C PHE A 43 -1.71 -3.13 -8.02
N MET A 44 -1.13 -3.53 -6.88
CA MET A 44 -0.09 -4.56 -6.82
C MET A 44 -0.59 -5.89 -7.36
N GLY A 45 -1.76 -6.35 -6.92
CA GLY A 45 -2.36 -7.61 -7.36
C GLY A 45 -2.65 -7.62 -8.86
N ILE A 46 -3.37 -6.62 -9.36
CA ILE A 46 -3.78 -6.55 -10.77
C ILE A 46 -2.57 -6.44 -11.69
N THR A 47 -1.63 -5.55 -11.37
CA THR A 47 -0.42 -5.36 -12.19
C THR A 47 0.46 -6.60 -12.19
N SER A 48 0.54 -7.32 -11.06
CA SER A 48 1.25 -8.60 -10.98
C SER A 48 0.60 -9.67 -11.85
N ILE A 49 -0.73 -9.81 -11.85
CA ILE A 49 -1.44 -10.76 -12.73
C ILE A 49 -1.14 -10.45 -14.19
N ILE A 50 -1.29 -9.19 -14.60
CA ILE A 50 -1.08 -8.76 -15.98
C ILE A 50 0.37 -9.01 -16.41
N GLY A 51 1.34 -8.63 -15.58
CA GLY A 51 2.76 -8.81 -15.87
C GLY A 51 3.18 -10.27 -15.94
N LEU A 52 2.74 -11.11 -14.99
CA LEU A 52 3.05 -12.54 -14.99
C LEU A 52 2.37 -13.27 -16.16
N PHE A 53 1.16 -12.85 -16.54
CA PHE A 53 0.48 -13.36 -17.72
C PHE A 53 1.25 -13.02 -19.00
N ALA A 54 1.73 -11.78 -19.14
CA ALA A 54 2.54 -11.36 -20.28
C ALA A 54 3.87 -12.12 -20.38
N LEU A 55 4.49 -12.46 -19.24
CA LEU A 55 5.72 -13.25 -19.17
C LEU A 55 5.50 -14.77 -19.30
N GLN A 56 4.25 -15.22 -19.44
CA GLN A 56 3.87 -16.63 -19.49
C GLN A 56 4.46 -17.45 -18.32
N VAL A 57 4.42 -16.86 -17.12
CA VAL A 57 4.79 -17.54 -15.87
C VAL A 57 3.60 -18.39 -15.41
N PRO A 58 3.79 -19.63 -14.94
CA PRO A 58 2.70 -20.45 -14.46
C PRO A 58 1.99 -19.82 -13.27
N LEU A 59 0.68 -20.09 -13.16
CA LEU A 59 -0.17 -19.65 -12.05
C LEU A 59 -0.20 -18.11 -11.85
N PRO A 60 -0.39 -17.28 -12.89
CA PRO A 60 -0.35 -15.82 -12.76
C PRO A 60 -1.45 -15.30 -11.83
N PHE A 61 -2.64 -15.91 -11.86
CA PHE A 61 -3.74 -15.59 -10.95
C PHE A 61 -3.42 -15.90 -9.48
N VAL A 62 -2.81 -17.04 -9.20
CA VAL A 62 -2.47 -17.44 -7.82
C VAL A 62 -1.39 -16.52 -7.26
N ASN A 63 -0.34 -16.27 -8.04
CA ASN A 63 0.74 -15.38 -7.63
C ASN A 63 0.28 -13.92 -7.48
N GLY A 64 -0.60 -13.45 -8.36
CA GLY A 64 -1.17 -12.11 -8.25
C GLY A 64 -2.16 -11.94 -7.09
N LEU A 65 -2.96 -12.97 -6.78
CA LEU A 65 -3.81 -12.98 -5.57
C LEU A 65 -2.95 -13.01 -4.30
N LEU A 66 -1.86 -13.78 -4.33
CA LEU A 66 -0.88 -13.80 -3.25
C LEU A 66 -0.25 -12.41 -3.08
N ALA A 67 0.15 -11.76 -4.16
CA ALA A 67 0.64 -10.38 -4.13
C ALA A 67 -0.40 -9.40 -3.57
N PHE A 68 -1.67 -9.52 -3.96
CA PHE A 68 -2.77 -8.72 -3.42
C PHE A 68 -2.87 -8.88 -1.90
N ILE A 69 -2.90 -10.10 -1.38
CA ILE A 69 -3.04 -10.37 0.06
C ILE A 69 -1.80 -9.89 0.83
N LEU A 70 -0.60 -10.20 0.32
CA LEU A 70 0.63 -9.82 1.01
C LEU A 70 0.84 -8.30 1.05
N ALA A 71 0.41 -7.58 0.02
CA ALA A 71 0.49 -6.12 -0.04
C ALA A 71 -0.28 -5.41 1.09
N LEU A 72 -1.07 -6.13 1.90
CA LEU A 72 -1.64 -5.60 3.15
C LEU A 72 -0.57 -5.09 4.11
N ILE A 73 0.63 -5.70 4.10
CA ILE A 73 1.78 -5.29 4.89
C ILE A 73 2.68 -4.43 3.98
N PRO A 74 2.71 -3.09 4.16
CA PRO A 74 3.52 -2.22 3.31
C PRO A 74 5.00 -2.62 3.34
N TYR A 75 5.68 -2.48 2.20
CA TYR A 75 7.08 -2.85 1.96
C TYR A 75 7.40 -4.36 2.07
N MET A 76 6.98 -5.02 3.15
CA MET A 76 7.22 -6.45 3.36
C MET A 76 6.40 -7.32 2.43
N GLY A 77 5.13 -6.96 2.22
CA GLY A 77 4.22 -7.66 1.34
C GLY A 77 4.74 -7.75 -0.09
N ALA A 78 5.23 -6.63 -0.60
CA ALA A 78 5.80 -6.56 -1.93
C ALA A 78 7.05 -7.46 -2.07
N ILE A 79 8.01 -7.36 -1.15
CA ILE A 79 9.24 -8.18 -1.19
C ILE A 79 8.90 -9.67 -1.13
N LEU A 80 8.01 -10.06 -0.21
CA LEU A 80 7.61 -11.46 -0.04
C LEU A 80 6.79 -11.97 -1.23
N SER A 81 6.00 -11.11 -1.87
CA SER A 81 5.16 -11.50 -3.02
C SER A 81 5.97 -11.90 -4.27
N VAL A 82 7.20 -11.39 -4.41
CA VAL A 82 8.10 -11.72 -5.53
C VAL A 82 8.61 -13.15 -5.43
N ILE A 83 8.77 -13.68 -4.22
CA ILE A 83 9.45 -14.95 -3.96
C ILE A 83 8.78 -16.12 -4.71
N PRO A 84 7.47 -16.41 -4.53
CA PRO A 84 6.83 -17.52 -5.22
C PRO A 84 6.89 -17.45 -6.77
N PRO A 85 6.54 -16.34 -7.45
CA PRO A 85 6.63 -16.27 -8.91
C PRO A 85 8.07 -16.31 -9.41
N LEU A 86 9.02 -15.77 -8.65
CA LEU A 86 10.44 -15.85 -8.98
C LEU A 86 10.96 -17.28 -8.95
N LEU A 87 10.63 -18.04 -7.91
CA LEU A 87 10.99 -19.46 -7.78
C LEU A 87 10.38 -20.29 -8.91
N LEU A 88 9.10 -20.06 -9.22
CA LEU A 88 8.42 -20.73 -10.34
C LEU A 88 9.07 -20.41 -11.69
N ALA A 89 9.42 -19.13 -11.92
CA ALA A 89 10.09 -18.73 -13.14
C ALA A 89 11.51 -19.30 -13.25
N LEU A 90 12.23 -19.41 -12.13
CA LEU A 90 13.59 -19.99 -12.09
C LEU A 90 13.60 -21.49 -12.40
N LEU A 91 12.56 -22.21 -11.95
CA LEU A 91 12.36 -23.63 -12.29
C LEU A 91 12.07 -23.84 -13.79
N ASP A 92 11.44 -22.87 -14.44
CA ASP A 92 11.12 -22.93 -15.87
C ASP A 92 12.31 -22.51 -16.73
N SER A 93 12.86 -21.31 -16.52
CA SER A 93 14.13 -20.88 -17.12
C SER A 93 14.79 -19.70 -16.40
N PRO A 94 16.13 -19.64 -16.32
CA PRO A 94 16.83 -18.49 -15.71
C PRO A 94 16.53 -17.14 -16.38
N SER A 95 16.23 -17.14 -17.69
CA SER A 95 15.86 -15.93 -18.43
C SER A 95 14.50 -15.38 -17.98
N LYS A 96 13.51 -16.24 -17.73
CA LYS A 96 12.21 -15.84 -17.17
C LYS A 96 12.34 -15.29 -15.76
N ALA A 97 13.20 -15.87 -14.92
CA ALA A 97 13.46 -15.35 -13.57
C ALA A 97 13.97 -13.90 -13.59
N GLY A 98 14.89 -13.59 -14.51
CA GLY A 98 15.37 -12.21 -14.72
C GLY A 98 14.24 -11.26 -15.16
N ALA A 99 13.35 -11.72 -16.05
CA ALA A 99 12.21 -10.93 -16.49
C ALA A 99 11.19 -10.67 -15.36
N VAL A 100 10.94 -11.65 -14.48
CA VAL A 100 10.08 -11.49 -13.30
C VAL A 100 10.68 -10.49 -12.32
N LEU A 101 11.99 -10.58 -12.04
CA LEU A 101 12.67 -9.59 -11.18
C LEU A 101 12.53 -8.18 -11.73
N LEU A 102 12.76 -7.99 -13.04
CA LEU A 102 12.64 -6.69 -13.68
C LEU A 102 11.20 -6.18 -13.68
N LEU A 103 10.22 -7.04 -13.92
CA LEU A 103 8.79 -6.71 -13.82
C LEU A 103 8.45 -6.19 -12.42
N TYR A 104 8.76 -6.96 -11.37
CA TYR A 104 8.44 -6.56 -10.01
C TYR A 104 9.21 -5.31 -9.56
N PHE A 105 10.46 -5.15 -10.02
CA PHE A 105 11.20 -3.91 -9.82
C PHE A 105 10.47 -2.71 -10.43
N LEU A 106 9.98 -2.82 -11.66
CA LEU A 106 9.20 -1.75 -12.30
C LEU A 106 7.88 -1.49 -11.57
N ILE A 107 7.17 -2.53 -11.13
CA ILE A 107 5.94 -2.38 -10.34
C ILE A 107 6.23 -1.60 -9.06
N GLN A 108 7.31 -1.93 -8.34
CA GLN A 108 7.72 -1.23 -7.12
C GLN A 108 8.09 0.23 -7.39
N GLN A 109 8.78 0.50 -8.51
CA GLN A 109 9.09 1.87 -8.90
C GLN A 109 7.82 2.68 -9.22
N ILE A 110 6.84 2.09 -9.89
CA ILE A 110 5.57 2.76 -10.18
C ILE A 110 4.77 2.96 -8.89
N GLU A 111 4.74 1.96 -8.01
CA GLU A 111 4.03 2.04 -6.74
C GLU A 111 4.60 3.17 -5.87
N GLY A 112 5.92 3.16 -5.63
CA GLY A 112 6.56 4.16 -4.76
C GLY A 112 6.62 5.58 -5.34
N ASN A 113 6.79 5.74 -6.66
CA ASN A 113 6.98 7.07 -7.27
C ASN A 113 5.70 7.69 -7.86
N LEU A 114 4.66 6.90 -8.12
CA LEU A 114 3.42 7.41 -8.71
C LEU A 114 2.22 7.09 -7.82
N VAL A 115 2.04 5.84 -7.41
CA VAL A 115 0.85 5.43 -6.66
C VAL A 115 0.86 6.05 -5.26
N THR A 116 1.96 5.92 -4.51
CA THR A 116 2.09 6.50 -3.18
C THR A 116 1.81 8.02 -3.15
N PRO A 117 2.44 8.87 -3.99
CA PRO A 117 2.17 10.30 -3.96
C PRO A 117 0.74 10.65 -4.39
N ILE A 118 0.16 10.00 -5.42
CA ILE A 118 -1.22 10.25 -5.84
C ILE A 118 -2.22 9.94 -4.71
N ILE A 119 -1.94 8.89 -3.95
CA ILE A 119 -2.75 8.48 -2.79
C ILE A 119 -2.60 9.50 -1.65
N MET A 120 -1.35 9.88 -1.32
CA MET A 120 -1.04 10.83 -0.25
C MET A 120 -1.44 12.29 -0.56
N GLU A 121 -1.45 12.70 -1.83
CA GLU A 121 -1.84 14.04 -2.26
C GLU A 121 -3.27 14.40 -1.85
N LYS A 122 -4.14 13.40 -1.66
CA LYS A 122 -5.49 13.60 -1.13
C LYS A 122 -5.53 13.99 0.36
N GLN A 123 -4.46 13.73 1.13
CA GLN A 123 -4.41 13.99 2.58
C GLN A 123 -3.60 15.26 2.93
N VAL A 124 -2.66 15.69 2.07
CA VAL A 124 -1.81 16.84 2.34
C VAL A 124 -2.39 18.09 1.68
N SER A 125 -3.07 18.92 2.48
CA SER A 125 -3.21 20.34 2.15
C SER A 125 -1.81 20.89 1.80
N LEU A 126 -1.66 21.34 0.55
CA LEU A 126 -0.46 21.66 -0.21
C LEU A 126 0.62 22.59 0.43
N LEU A 127 0.56 22.93 1.72
CA LEU A 127 1.45 23.94 2.31
C LEU A 127 2.92 23.51 2.40
N PRO A 128 3.31 22.30 2.87
CA PRO A 128 4.72 22.00 3.07
C PRO A 128 5.47 21.67 1.77
N ALA A 129 4.82 20.92 0.85
CA ALA A 129 5.44 20.51 -0.41
C ALA A 129 5.73 21.70 -1.34
N TYR A 130 4.85 22.71 -1.36
CA TYR A 130 5.08 23.95 -2.13
C TYR A 130 6.29 24.74 -1.59
N THR A 131 6.45 24.80 -0.26
CA THR A 131 7.60 25.51 0.34
C THR A 131 8.95 24.85 0.05
N LEU A 132 9.01 23.52 -0.05
CA LEU A 132 10.25 22.80 -0.37
C LEU A 132 10.61 22.90 -1.86
N ALA A 133 9.61 22.87 -2.75
CA ALA A 133 9.83 23.05 -4.19
C ALA A 133 10.29 24.47 -4.55
N LEU A 134 9.81 25.50 -3.84
CA LEU A 134 10.21 26.89 -4.06
C LEU A 134 11.61 27.23 -3.50
N LEU A 135 12.08 26.48 -2.50
CA LEU A 135 13.41 26.64 -1.88
C LEU A 135 14.53 25.93 -2.64
N THR A 136 14.17 25.01 -3.54
CA THR A 136 15.09 24.21 -4.35
C THR A 136 15.12 24.63 -5.83
N ALA A 137 14.42 25.73 -6.18
CA ALA A 137 14.37 26.32 -7.52
C ALA A 137 15.09 27.68 -7.58
#